data_AF-A0A7K4F6T4-F1
#
_entry.id   AF-A0A7K4F6T4-F1
#
_cell.length_a   1.000
_cell.length_b   1.000
_cell.length_c   1.000
_cell.angle_alpha   90.00
_cell.angle_beta   90.00
_cell.angle_gamma   90.00
#
_symmetry.space_group_name_H-M   'P 1'
#
loop_
_entity.id
_entity.type
_entity.pdbx_description
1 polymer ?
#
loop_
_entity_poly.entity_id
_entity_poly.type
_entity_poly.pdbx_seq_one_letter_code
_entity_poly.pdbx_strand_id
1 'polypeptide(L)'
;MKVNVECDDKYEAQKLASLIFIKDGKETYITGILNVVKNELVISLKDKSAHSILLKNQTHVEKFADFIQSVLDKEHILISTNILGHRVEIIKE
;
A
#
# COMPACT_ATOMS: atom_id res chain seq x y z
N MET A 1 -0.38 -0.49 -14.81
CA MET A 1 -0.18 0.92 -14.35
C MET A 1 0.83 1.05 -13.20
N LYS A 2 1.55 2.19 -13.08
CA LYS A 2 2.52 2.47 -11.99
C LYS A 2 2.06 3.59 -11.07
N VAL A 3 2.22 3.41 -9.76
CA VAL A 3 2.03 4.45 -8.75
C VAL A 3 3.30 4.62 -7.91
N ASN A 4 3.53 5.84 -7.45
CA ASN A 4 4.61 6.18 -6.52
C ASN A 4 4.03 6.78 -5.26
N VAL A 5 4.33 6.16 -4.12
CA VAL A 5 3.86 6.56 -2.80
C VAL A 5 5.08 6.94 -1.97
N GLU A 6 5.08 8.13 -1.38
CA GLU A 6 6.10 8.55 -0.43
C GLU A 6 5.57 8.33 0.98
N CYS A 7 6.35 7.60 1.76
CA CYS A 7 6.14 7.34 3.17
C CYS A 7 6.81 8.44 4.01
N ASP A 8 6.43 8.54 5.28
CA ASP A 8 7.02 9.53 6.19
C ASP A 8 8.54 9.33 6.33
N ASP A 9 8.97 8.06 6.40
CA ASP A 9 10.36 7.67 6.41
C ASP A 9 10.63 6.35 5.66
N LYS A 10 11.88 5.90 5.72
CA LYS A 10 12.32 4.63 5.12
C LYS A 10 11.68 3.41 5.78
N TYR A 11 11.41 3.46 7.08
CA TYR A 11 10.83 2.34 7.81
C TYR A 11 9.38 2.11 7.39
N GLU A 12 8.60 3.18 7.29
CA GLU A 12 7.21 3.14 6.79
C GLU A 12 7.14 2.66 5.35
N ALA A 13 8.11 3.02 4.50
CA ALA A 13 8.21 2.47 3.14
C ALA A 13 8.47 0.96 3.12
N GLN A 14 9.34 0.46 4.00
CA GLN A 14 9.60 -0.97 4.15
C GLN A 14 8.37 -1.72 4.65
N LYS A 15 7.67 -1.14 5.64
CA LYS A 15 6.42 -1.68 6.20
C LYS A 15 5.33 -1.75 5.13
N LEU A 16 5.13 -0.69 4.35
CA LEU A 16 4.13 -0.69 3.28
C LEU A 16 4.41 -1.78 2.24
N ALA A 17 5.67 -1.87 1.78
CA ALA A 17 6.05 -2.85 0.76
C ALA A 17 5.90 -4.31 1.25
N SER A 18 6.18 -4.60 2.52
CA SER A 18 6.01 -5.94 3.07
C SER A 18 4.54 -6.34 3.22
N LEU A 19 3.64 -5.37 3.43
CA LEU A 19 2.21 -5.59 3.57
C LEU A 19 1.47 -5.66 2.22
N ILE A 20 1.96 -4.95 1.20
CA ILE A 20 1.29 -4.90 -0.11
C ILE A 20 1.47 -6.17 -0.92
N PHE A 21 2.64 -6.82 -0.91
CA PHE A 21 2.98 -7.81 -1.94
C PHE A 21 3.39 -9.16 -1.37
N ILE A 22 2.64 -10.21 -1.75
CA ILE A 22 3.00 -11.60 -1.49
C ILE A 22 3.70 -12.15 -2.72
N LYS A 23 5.01 -12.35 -2.60
CA LYS A 23 5.92 -12.70 -3.71
C LYS A 23 5.52 -13.94 -4.50
N ASP A 24 4.99 -14.96 -3.82
CA ASP A 24 4.61 -16.24 -4.43
C ASP A 24 3.16 -16.29 -4.92
N GLY A 25 2.31 -15.35 -4.49
CA GLY A 25 0.89 -15.32 -4.84
C GLY A 25 0.52 -14.29 -5.90
N LYS A 26 1.37 -13.27 -6.16
CA LYS A 26 1.00 -12.05 -6.90
C LYS A 26 -0.29 -11.39 -6.36
N GLU A 27 -0.57 -11.63 -5.09
CA GLU A 27 -1.75 -11.12 -4.41
C GLU A 27 -1.31 -10.13 -3.33
N THR A 28 -2.23 -9.24 -2.98
CA THR A 28 -2.03 -8.39 -1.82
C THR A 28 -2.32 -9.13 -0.51
N TYR A 29 -1.58 -8.80 0.55
CA TYR A 29 -1.90 -9.22 1.91
C TYR A 29 -2.96 -8.32 2.56
N ILE A 30 -3.22 -7.15 1.95
CA ILE A 30 -4.24 -6.19 2.36
C ILE A 30 -5.62 -6.74 1.99
N THR A 31 -6.57 -6.66 2.93
CA THR A 31 -7.96 -7.04 2.72
C THR A 31 -8.91 -5.85 2.68
N GLY A 32 -8.46 -4.68 3.13
CA GLY A 32 -9.29 -3.47 3.16
C GLY A 32 -8.58 -2.27 3.76
N ILE A 33 -9.14 -1.10 3.52
CA ILE A 33 -8.83 0.14 4.22
C ILE A 33 -9.85 0.30 5.34
N LEU A 34 -9.39 0.44 6.57
CA LEU A 34 -10.25 0.60 7.75
C LEU A 34 -10.49 2.07 8.09
N ASN A 35 -9.48 2.93 7.93
CA ASN A 35 -9.58 4.35 8.24
C ASN A 35 -8.48 5.18 7.57
N VAL A 36 -8.73 6.48 7.44
CA VAL A 36 -7.74 7.49 7.03
C VAL A 36 -7.74 8.63 8.05
N VAL A 37 -6.58 8.90 8.64
CA VAL A 37 -6.42 9.98 9.62
C VAL A 37 -5.25 10.86 9.18
N LYS A 38 -5.55 12.00 8.54
CA LYS A 38 -4.54 12.90 7.93
C LYS A 38 -3.63 12.14 6.94
N ASN A 39 -2.36 11.95 7.30
CA ASN A 39 -1.37 11.23 6.51
C ASN A 39 -1.18 9.76 6.95
N GLU A 40 -1.99 9.29 7.90
CA GLU A 40 -2.01 7.90 8.36
C GLU A 40 -3.12 7.11 7.64
N LEU A 41 -2.74 5.95 7.12
CA LEU A 41 -3.67 4.98 6.53
C LEU A 41 -3.73 3.73 7.40
N VAL A 42 -4.91 3.32 7.82
CA VAL A 42 -5.12 2.08 8.59
C VAL A 42 -5.69 1.01 7.67
N ILE A 43 -5.03 -0.14 7.59
CA ILE A 43 -5.36 -1.25 6.69
C ILE A 43 -5.59 -2.54 7.47
N SER A 44 -6.49 -3.39 6.98
CA SER A 44 -6.67 -4.76 7.46
C SER A 44 -5.90 -5.74 6.60
N LEU A 45 -5.42 -6.81 7.21
CA LEU A 45 -4.64 -7.85 6.55
C LEU A 45 -5.36 -9.21 6.56
N LYS A 46 -4.85 -10.18 5.80
CA LYS A 46 -5.42 -11.55 5.71
C LYS A 46 -5.40 -12.30 7.05
N ASP A 47 -4.46 -12.00 7.93
CA ASP A 47 -4.39 -12.56 9.30
C ASP A 47 -5.36 -11.90 10.29
N LYS A 48 -6.23 -11.00 9.81
CA LYS A 48 -7.20 -10.22 10.60
C LYS A 48 -6.58 -9.17 11.52
N SER A 49 -5.28 -8.92 11.42
CA SER A 49 -4.64 -7.79 12.08
C SER A 49 -4.95 -6.48 11.37
N ALA A 50 -4.78 -5.37 12.09
CA ALA A 50 -4.83 -4.02 11.55
C ALA A 50 -3.47 -3.34 11.75
N HIS A 51 -3.00 -2.65 10.72
CA HIS A 51 -1.74 -1.92 10.73
C HIS A 51 -1.97 -0.51 10.21
N SER A 52 -1.29 0.47 10.81
CA SER A 52 -1.24 1.81 10.27
C SER A 52 0.03 2.04 9.46
N ILE A 53 -0.03 2.93 8.47
CA ILE A 53 1.11 3.37 7.67
C ILE A 53 1.11 4.89 7.62
N LEU A 54 2.24 5.50 7.97
CA LEU A 54 2.42 6.94 7.86
C LEU A 54 3.00 7.29 6.49
N LEU A 55 2.22 8.06 5.74
CA LEU A 55 2.61 8.58 4.44
C LEU A 55 3.11 10.02 4.55
N LYS A 56 3.79 10.49 3.52
CA LYS A 56 4.41 11.82 3.53
C LYS A 56 3.40 12.94 3.77
N ASN A 57 2.21 12.79 3.20
CA ASN A 57 1.08 13.71 3.34
C ASN A 57 -0.22 13.03 2.87
N GLN A 58 -1.34 13.73 3.01
CA GLN A 58 -2.66 13.25 2.64
C GLN A 58 -2.78 12.90 1.13
N THR A 59 -2.11 13.64 0.24
CA THR A 59 -2.12 13.33 -1.19
C THR A 59 -1.55 11.94 -1.49
N HIS A 60 -0.52 11.51 -0.76
CA HIS A 60 0.00 10.14 -0.90
C HIS A 60 -0.95 9.09 -0.33
N VAL A 61 -1.74 9.43 0.70
CA VAL A 61 -2.81 8.55 1.22
C VAL A 61 -3.88 8.33 0.17
N GLU A 62 -4.43 9.41 -0.38
CA GLU A 62 -5.48 9.34 -1.40
C GLU A 62 -5.00 8.56 -2.64
N LYS A 63 -3.78 8.85 -3.10
CA LYS A 63 -3.17 8.17 -4.24
C LYS A 63 -2.98 6.67 -4.01
N PHE A 64 -2.56 6.27 -2.80
CA PHE A 64 -2.40 4.86 -2.49
C PHE A 64 -3.75 4.17 -2.26
N ALA A 65 -4.70 4.83 -1.59
CA ALA A 65 -6.03 4.33 -1.33
C ALA A 65 -6.79 4.02 -2.62
N ASP A 66 -6.80 4.97 -3.57
CA ASP A 66 -7.38 4.77 -4.91
C ASP A 66 -6.72 3.59 -5.63
N PHE A 67 -5.38 3.54 -5.60
CA PHE A 67 -4.64 2.47 -6.25
C PHE A 67 -4.98 1.08 -5.67
N ILE A 68 -4.94 0.92 -4.34
CA ILE A 68 -5.17 -0.38 -3.71
C ILE A 68 -6.63 -0.81 -3.80
N GLN A 69 -7.58 0.13 -3.77
CA GLN A 69 -9.02 -0.17 -3.87
C GLN A 69 -9.32 -0.92 -5.16
N SER A 70 -8.80 -0.45 -6.30
CA SER A 70 -8.96 -1.14 -7.58
C SER A 70 -8.33 -2.56 -7.63
N VAL A 71 -7.33 -2.84 -6.79
CA VAL A 71 -6.76 -4.19 -6.64
C VAL A 71 -7.67 -5.06 -5.76
N LEU A 72 -8.23 -4.50 -4.70
CA LEU A 72 -9.19 -5.18 -3.81
C LEU A 72 -10.49 -5.54 -4.55
N ASP A 73 -10.95 -4.64 -5.42
CA ASP A 73 -12.13 -4.85 -6.29
C ASP A 73 -11.86 -5.81 -7.45
N LYS A 74 -10.62 -6.34 -7.54
CA LYS A 74 -10.15 -7.28 -8.57
C LYS A 74 -10.21 -6.73 -10.00
N GLU A 75 -10.26 -5.41 -10.15
CA GLU A 75 -10.14 -4.76 -11.46
C GLU A 75 -8.71 -4.87 -12.01
N HIS A 76 -7.73 -4.89 -11.11
CA HIS A 76 -6.31 -4.97 -11.46
C HIS A 76 -5.55 -5.95 -10.56
N ILE A 77 -4.46 -6.51 -11.07
CA ILE A 77 -3.57 -7.43 -10.35
C ILE A 77 -2.25 -6.73 -10.04
N LEU A 78 -1.73 -6.89 -8.82
CA LEU A 78 -0.41 -6.40 -8.44
C LEU A 78 0.69 -7.21 -9.13
N ILE A 79 1.61 -6.50 -9.77
CA ILE A 79 2.73 -7.09 -10.52
C ILE A 79 4.01 -7.03 -9.69
N SER A 80 4.33 -5.87 -9.10
CA SER A 80 5.56 -5.69 -8.35
C SER A 80 5.55 -4.49 -7.43
N THR A 81 6.48 -4.50 -6.48
CA THR A 81 6.77 -3.41 -5.55
C THR A 81 8.28 -3.23 -5.44
N ASN A 82 8.74 -1.99 -5.46
CA ASN A 82 10.15 -1.64 -5.25
C ASN A 82 10.30 -0.51 -4.23
N ILE A 83 11.32 -0.60 -3.37
CA ILE A 83 11.57 0.39 -2.31
C ILE A 83 12.78 1.25 -2.72
N LEU A 84 12.58 2.56 -2.73
CA LEU A 84 13.59 3.58 -3.05
C LEU A 84 13.65 4.59 -1.91
N GLY A 85 14.38 4.26 -0.84
CA GLY A 85 14.44 5.08 0.37
C GLY A 85 13.09 5.12 1.09
N HIS A 86 12.50 6.31 1.22
CA HIS A 86 11.16 6.51 1.79
C HIS A 86 10.04 6.42 0.74
N ARG A 87 10.36 6.06 -0.52
CA ARG A 87 9.37 5.91 -1.58
C ARG A 87 9.14 4.43 -1.90
N VAL A 88 7.89 4.08 -2.17
CA VAL A 88 7.48 2.77 -2.69
C VAL A 88 6.91 2.97 -4.09
N GLU A 89 7.51 2.28 -5.06
CA GLU A 89 6.96 2.16 -6.41
C GLU A 89 6.14 0.88 -6.49
N ILE A 90 4.90 0.97 -6.96
CA ILE A 90 3.98 -0.16 -7.03
C ILE A 90 3.45 -0.24 -8.46
N ILE A 91 3.46 -1.44 -9.04
CA ILE A 91 2.99 -1.70 -10.39
C ILE A 91 1.82 -2.69 -10.30
N LYS A 92 0.70 -2.33 -10.92
CA LYS A 92 -0.43 -3.22 -11.22
C LYS A 92 -0.57 -3.38 -12.73
N GLU A 93 -1.40 -4.30 -13.21
CA GLU A 93 -1.78 -4.38 -14.65
C GLU A 93 -2.40 -3.07 -15.13
#